data_AF-A0A4Q4TDK6-F1
#
_entry.id   AF-A0A4Q4TDK6-F1
#
_cell.length_a   1.000
_cell.length_b   1.000
_cell.length_c   1.000
_cell.angle_alpha   90.00
_cell.angle_beta   90.00
_cell.angle_gamma   90.00
#
_symmetry.space_group_name_H-M   'P 1'
#
loop_
_entity.id
_entity.type
_entity.pdbx_description
1 polymer ?
#
loop_
_entity_poly.entity_id
_entity_poly.type
_entity_poly.pdbx_seq_one_letter_code
_entity_poly.pdbx_strand_id
1 'polypeptide(L)'
;MNIFIRWLSSTRQTVVLAFDTRSPIAERIPDSLQNPDSNCLGDPFWVYARLTADVVDLQDSAVWAIRNQVRAIETERKPEGKPQPDYRHLHDIARHAIHVSESLNVATDTMEGILLQHDNFISQNLPLPTNSDASNGIHRQLLFCKDMVSNLRHRSVSNSERLQNEIQLAFNTVAQYDAGTSVQIGRAAQLDGAAMKTIAFLTITFLPATFLSAVFSMSFFHFEPESDSWTISSRLWIYWAFAIPTTLATFSLWRFWHKIFPPASIG
;
A
#
# COMPACT_ATOMS: atom_id res chain seq x y z
N MET A 1 -26.68 -14.96 -6.93
CA MET A 1 -27.50 -16.18 -6.93
C MET A 1 -28.76 -15.88 -6.14
N ASN A 2 -29.92 -16.06 -6.75
CA ASN A 2 -31.22 -15.86 -6.09
C ASN A 2 -31.93 -17.21 -6.03
N ILE A 3 -32.30 -17.67 -4.84
CA ILE A 3 -32.99 -18.96 -4.65
C ILE A 3 -34.33 -18.71 -3.95
N PHE A 4 -35.40 -19.23 -4.53
CA PHE A 4 -36.72 -19.30 -3.91
C PHE A 4 -37.05 -20.76 -3.59
N ILE A 5 -37.46 -21.00 -2.35
CA ILE A 5 -37.79 -22.34 -1.85
C ILE A 5 -39.22 -22.32 -1.35
N ARG A 6 -40.02 -23.29 -1.82
CA ARG A 6 -41.39 -23.50 -1.36
C ARG A 6 -41.58 -24.96 -0.96
N TRP A 7 -41.97 -25.19 0.28
CA TRP A 7 -42.35 -26.52 0.76
C TRP A 7 -43.87 -26.67 0.78
N LEU A 8 -44.34 -27.83 0.31
CA LEU A 8 -45.75 -28.21 0.30
C LEU A 8 -45.97 -29.28 1.38
N SER A 9 -46.57 -28.89 2.51
CA SER A 9 -46.78 -29.79 3.65
C SER A 9 -47.67 -30.99 3.33
N SER A 10 -48.64 -30.83 2.43
CA SER A 10 -49.59 -31.88 2.05
C SER A 10 -48.96 -33.02 1.26
N THR A 11 -47.94 -32.74 0.43
CA THR A 11 -47.26 -33.73 -0.43
C THR A 11 -45.83 -34.02 0.00
N ARG A 12 -45.30 -33.31 1.02
CA ARG A 12 -43.88 -33.35 1.44
C ARG A 12 -42.91 -33.06 0.29
N GLN A 13 -43.34 -32.25 -0.68
CA GLN A 13 -42.52 -31.85 -1.82
C GLN A 13 -41.92 -30.48 -1.59
N THR A 14 -40.66 -30.31 -1.97
CA THR A 14 -39.98 -29.01 -1.99
C THR A 14 -39.72 -28.59 -3.43
N VAL A 15 -40.13 -27.37 -3.77
CA VAL A 15 -39.85 -26.74 -5.06
C VAL A 15 -38.76 -25.71 -4.84
N VAL A 16 -37.66 -25.83 -5.60
CA VAL A 16 -36.52 -24.91 -5.57
C VAL A 16 -36.42 -24.23 -6.93
N LEU A 17 -36.44 -22.91 -6.94
CA LEU A 17 -36.24 -22.08 -8.12
C LEU A 17 -34.96 -21.27 -7.93
N ALA A 18 -33.96 -21.52 -8.77
CA ALA A 18 -32.68 -20.81 -8.72
C ALA A 18 -32.50 -19.97 -9.98
N PHE A 19 -32.15 -18.69 -9.79
CA PHE A 19 -31.89 -17.72 -10.86
C PHE A 19 -30.51 -17.10 -10.68
N ASP A 20 -29.93 -16.63 -11.79
CA ASP A 20 -28.59 -16.04 -11.85
C ASP A 20 -27.49 -16.93 -11.25
N THR A 21 -27.64 -18.25 -11.40
CA THR A 21 -26.62 -19.23 -11.05
C THR A 21 -25.58 -19.29 -12.18
N ARG A 22 -24.30 -19.10 -11.83
CA ARG A 22 -23.17 -19.27 -12.74
C ARG A 22 -22.43 -20.56 -12.39
N SER A 23 -21.73 -21.16 -13.36
CA SER A 23 -20.84 -22.29 -13.09
C SER A 23 -19.75 -21.86 -12.09
N PRO A 24 -19.38 -22.69 -11.09
CA PRO A 24 -19.74 -24.11 -10.91
C PRO A 24 -21.03 -24.37 -10.11
N ILE A 25 -21.66 -23.32 -9.55
CA ILE A 25 -22.84 -23.46 -8.66
C ILE A 25 -24.04 -24.04 -9.41
N ALA A 26 -24.24 -23.61 -10.66
CA ALA A 26 -25.35 -24.08 -11.49
C ALA A 26 -25.34 -25.61 -11.70
N GLU A 27 -24.16 -26.22 -11.69
CA GLU A 27 -23.97 -27.66 -11.87
C GLU A 27 -24.03 -28.41 -10.53
N ARG A 28 -23.52 -27.82 -9.44
CA ARG A 28 -23.52 -28.47 -8.12
C ARG A 28 -24.89 -28.56 -7.45
N ILE A 29 -25.74 -27.53 -7.59
CA ILE A 29 -27.04 -27.48 -6.90
C ILE A 29 -27.93 -28.69 -7.25
N PRO A 30 -28.13 -29.05 -8.54
CA PRO A 30 -28.90 -30.25 -8.88
C PRO A 30 -28.32 -31.52 -8.27
N ASP A 31 -27.00 -31.69 -8.27
CA ASP A 31 -26.35 -32.89 -7.76
C ASP A 31 -26.47 -33.00 -6.23
N SER A 32 -26.31 -31.90 -5.52
CA SER A 32 -26.44 -31.83 -4.05
C SER A 32 -27.87 -32.05 -3.56
N LEU A 33 -28.87 -31.82 -4.41
CA LEU A 33 -30.31 -31.98 -4.09
C LEU A 33 -30.91 -33.29 -4.61
N GLN A 34 -30.17 -34.07 -5.40
CA GLN A 34 -30.62 -35.38 -5.89
C GLN A 34 -30.60 -36.44 -4.78
N ASN A 35 -31.56 -37.37 -4.82
CA ASN A 35 -31.70 -38.49 -3.88
C ASN A 35 -31.71 -38.10 -2.39
N PRO A 36 -32.64 -37.21 -1.94
CA PRO A 36 -32.75 -36.88 -0.53
C PRO A 36 -33.21 -38.10 0.27
N ASP A 37 -32.71 -38.20 1.51
CA ASP A 37 -33.18 -39.21 2.45
C ASP A 37 -34.69 -39.04 2.68
N SER A 38 -35.48 -40.09 2.47
CA SER A 38 -36.95 -40.04 2.55
C SER A 38 -37.45 -39.53 3.90
N ASN A 39 -36.66 -39.75 4.96
CA ASN A 39 -36.96 -39.29 6.33
C ASN A 39 -36.77 -37.77 6.48
N CYS A 40 -35.88 -37.15 5.71
CA CYS A 40 -35.61 -35.71 5.75
C CYS A 40 -36.68 -34.88 5.04
N LEU A 41 -37.44 -35.47 4.10
CA LEU A 41 -38.50 -34.78 3.35
C LEU A 41 -39.65 -34.26 4.23
N GLY A 42 -39.77 -34.79 5.44
CA GLY A 42 -40.73 -34.32 6.45
C GLY A 42 -40.41 -32.95 7.04
N ASP A 43 -39.18 -32.46 6.85
CA ASP A 43 -38.71 -31.19 7.41
C ASP A 43 -38.42 -30.18 6.29
N PRO A 44 -39.10 -29.01 6.24
CA PRO A 44 -38.88 -28.03 5.18
C PRO A 44 -37.43 -27.53 5.08
N PHE A 45 -36.61 -27.69 6.13
CA PHE A 45 -35.25 -27.18 6.19
C PHE A 45 -34.18 -28.09 5.58
N TRP A 46 -34.53 -29.31 5.15
CA TRP A 46 -33.56 -30.26 4.57
C TRP A 46 -32.80 -29.67 3.37
N VAL A 47 -33.47 -28.84 2.55
CA VAL A 47 -32.86 -28.20 1.37
C VAL A 47 -31.82 -27.16 1.78
N TYR A 48 -32.11 -26.36 2.80
CA TYR A 48 -31.16 -25.35 3.28
C TYR A 48 -29.89 -26.04 3.77
N ALA A 49 -29.97 -27.12 4.53
CA ALA A 49 -28.79 -27.85 5.02
C ALA A 49 -27.85 -28.34 3.89
N ARG A 50 -28.42 -28.71 2.73
CA ARG A 50 -27.64 -29.12 1.54
C ARG A 50 -27.03 -27.91 0.83
N LEU A 51 -27.85 -26.90 0.54
CA LEU A 51 -27.39 -25.68 -0.14
C LEU A 51 -26.33 -24.93 0.67
N THR A 52 -26.46 -24.89 2.00
CA THR A 52 -25.51 -24.19 2.86
C THR A 52 -24.17 -24.89 2.91
N ALA A 53 -24.12 -26.22 2.74
CA ALA A 53 -22.87 -26.95 2.59
C ALA A 53 -22.14 -26.56 1.30
N ASP A 54 -22.86 -26.47 0.18
CA ASP A 54 -22.27 -25.99 -1.09
C ASP A 54 -21.75 -24.56 -0.97
N VAL A 55 -22.49 -23.69 -0.27
CA VAL A 55 -22.06 -22.30 -0.01
C VAL A 55 -20.79 -22.28 0.84
N VAL A 56 -20.68 -23.11 1.87
CA VAL A 56 -19.47 -23.23 2.69
C VAL A 56 -18.25 -23.57 1.82
N ASP A 57 -18.36 -24.54 0.93
CA ASP A 57 -17.23 -24.97 0.08
C ASP A 57 -16.76 -23.87 -0.89
N LEU A 58 -17.72 -23.08 -1.41
CA LEU A 58 -17.42 -21.96 -2.30
C LEU A 58 -16.76 -20.80 -1.54
N GLN A 59 -17.26 -20.50 -0.35
CA GLN A 59 -16.68 -19.47 0.50
C GLN A 59 -15.28 -19.88 0.99
N ASP A 60 -15.09 -21.15 1.34
CA ASP A 60 -13.76 -21.68 1.69
C ASP A 60 -12.78 -21.45 0.53
N SER A 61 -13.16 -21.85 -0.68
CA SER A 61 -12.34 -21.64 -1.89
C SER A 61 -11.99 -20.16 -2.11
N ALA A 62 -12.95 -19.24 -1.92
CA ALA A 62 -12.73 -17.81 -2.05
C ALA A 62 -11.77 -17.25 -0.99
N VAL A 63 -11.92 -17.66 0.27
CA VAL A 63 -11.03 -17.27 1.37
C VAL A 63 -9.61 -17.76 1.13
N TRP A 64 -9.45 -19.02 0.68
CA TRP A 64 -8.13 -19.57 0.34
C TRP A 64 -7.48 -18.85 -0.84
N ALA A 65 -8.26 -18.46 -1.86
CA ALA A 65 -7.74 -17.69 -2.98
C ALA A 65 -7.12 -16.36 -2.51
N ILE A 66 -7.83 -15.60 -1.66
CA ILE A 66 -7.28 -14.36 -1.08
C ILE A 66 -6.06 -14.64 -0.22
N ARG A 67 -6.13 -15.64 0.67
CA ARG A 67 -5.00 -16.01 1.54
C ARG A 67 -3.75 -16.34 0.74
N ASN A 68 -3.89 -17.03 -0.39
CA ASN A 68 -2.77 -17.40 -1.24
C ASN A 68 -2.15 -16.18 -1.93
N GLN A 69 -2.96 -15.21 -2.35
CA GLN A 69 -2.45 -13.93 -2.88
C GLN A 69 -1.71 -13.13 -1.79
N VAL A 70 -2.28 -13.02 -0.59
CA VAL A 70 -1.62 -12.34 0.55
C VAL A 70 -0.30 -13.02 0.88
N ARG A 71 -0.28 -14.36 0.93
CA ARG A 71 0.95 -15.10 1.17
C ARG A 71 2.00 -14.87 0.08
N ALA A 72 1.60 -14.80 -1.18
CA ALA A 72 2.53 -14.52 -2.28
C ALA A 72 3.23 -13.17 -2.07
N ILE A 73 2.47 -12.13 -1.68
CA ILE A 73 2.99 -10.79 -1.35
C ILE A 73 3.96 -10.85 -0.16
N GLU A 74 3.56 -11.48 0.95
CA GLU A 74 4.40 -11.61 2.17
C GLU A 74 5.73 -12.33 1.89
N THR A 75 5.72 -13.29 0.96
CA THR A 75 6.92 -14.08 0.60
C THR A 75 7.74 -13.46 -0.53
N GLU A 76 7.27 -12.37 -1.13
CA GLU A 76 7.97 -11.72 -2.23
C GLU A 76 9.33 -11.18 -1.76
N ARG A 77 10.39 -11.51 -2.49
CA ARG A 77 11.74 -11.09 -2.12
C ARG A 77 11.90 -9.59 -2.34
N LYS A 78 12.29 -8.87 -1.28
CA LYS A 78 12.55 -7.43 -1.38
C LYS A 78 13.62 -7.15 -2.44
N PRO A 79 13.38 -6.22 -3.39
CA PRO A 79 14.35 -5.90 -4.43
C PRO A 79 15.58 -5.21 -3.83
N GLU A 80 16.76 -5.44 -4.43
CA GLU A 80 17.97 -4.68 -4.14
C GLU A 80 17.86 -3.31 -4.83
N GLY A 81 17.68 -2.23 -4.05
CA GLY A 81 17.60 -0.86 -4.56
C GLY A 81 16.26 -0.18 -4.25
N LYS A 82 15.78 0.67 -5.17
CA LYS A 82 14.54 1.43 -4.98
C LYS A 82 13.33 0.48 -4.93
N PRO A 83 12.54 0.49 -3.85
CA PRO A 83 11.31 -0.30 -3.77
C PRO A 83 10.29 0.20 -4.81
N GLN A 84 9.68 -0.73 -5.57
CA GLN A 84 8.65 -0.43 -6.58
C GLN A 84 7.46 -1.39 -6.43
N PRO A 85 6.69 -1.28 -5.34
CA PRO A 85 5.51 -2.13 -5.14
C PRO A 85 4.43 -1.81 -6.19
N ASP A 86 3.74 -2.85 -6.69
CA ASP A 86 2.55 -2.68 -7.52
C ASP A 86 1.33 -2.35 -6.65
N TYR A 87 1.17 -1.06 -6.35
CA TYR A 87 0.04 -0.57 -5.55
C TYR A 87 -1.32 -0.90 -6.18
N ARG A 88 -1.42 -0.97 -7.51
CA ARG A 88 -2.69 -1.25 -8.16
C ARG A 88 -3.10 -2.69 -7.91
N HIS A 89 -2.17 -3.63 -8.08
CA HIS A 89 -2.41 -5.03 -7.76
C HIS A 89 -2.76 -5.24 -6.28
N LEU A 90 -2.02 -4.61 -5.36
CA LEU A 90 -2.30 -4.68 -3.93
C LEU A 90 -3.71 -4.18 -3.59
N HIS A 91 -4.14 -3.05 -4.15
CA HIS A 91 -5.48 -2.50 -3.95
C HIS A 91 -6.58 -3.35 -4.59
N ASP A 92 -6.32 -3.97 -5.75
CA ASP A 92 -7.27 -4.86 -6.40
C ASP A 92 -7.51 -6.13 -5.55
N ILE A 93 -6.46 -6.72 -4.97
CA ILE A 93 -6.60 -7.83 -4.01
C ILE A 93 -7.35 -7.36 -2.76
N ALA A 94 -7.07 -6.17 -2.25
CA ALA A 94 -7.76 -5.63 -1.07
C ALA A 94 -9.25 -5.46 -1.31
N ARG A 95 -9.64 -4.98 -2.50
CA ARG A 95 -11.06 -4.89 -2.90
C ARG A 95 -11.73 -6.27 -2.87
N HIS A 96 -11.08 -7.28 -3.44
CA HIS A 96 -11.60 -8.65 -3.43
C HIS A 96 -11.66 -9.25 -2.02
N ALA A 97 -10.67 -9.00 -1.16
CA ALA A 97 -10.68 -9.43 0.23
C ALA A 97 -11.83 -8.81 1.04
N ILE A 98 -12.14 -7.53 0.81
CA ILE A 98 -13.28 -6.84 1.40
C ILE A 98 -14.60 -7.49 0.94
N HIS A 99 -14.76 -7.72 -0.37
CA HIS A 99 -15.98 -8.36 -0.91
C HIS A 99 -16.20 -9.78 -0.37
N VAL A 100 -15.14 -10.59 -0.23
CA VAL A 100 -15.25 -11.94 0.37
C VAL A 100 -15.67 -11.84 1.84
N SER A 101 -15.10 -10.89 2.59
CA SER A 101 -15.47 -10.66 3.99
C SER A 101 -16.93 -10.20 4.14
N GLU A 102 -17.39 -9.29 3.28
CA GLU A 102 -18.78 -8.86 3.21
C GLU A 102 -19.72 -10.03 2.91
N SER A 103 -19.40 -10.85 1.89
CA SER A 103 -20.21 -12.01 1.55
C SER A 103 -20.30 -13.03 2.69
N LEU A 104 -19.23 -13.20 3.47
CA LEU A 104 -19.21 -14.08 4.64
C LEU A 104 -20.01 -13.52 5.83
N ASN A 105 -20.05 -12.20 6.01
CA ASN A 105 -20.93 -11.57 7.00
C ASN A 105 -22.39 -11.86 6.66
N VAL A 106 -22.80 -11.59 5.42
CA VAL A 106 -24.17 -11.88 4.95
C VAL A 106 -24.51 -13.36 5.08
N ALA A 107 -23.58 -14.25 4.73
CA ALA A 107 -23.78 -15.69 4.89
C ALA A 107 -23.94 -16.10 6.36
N THR A 108 -23.17 -15.50 7.28
CA THR A 108 -23.28 -15.77 8.72
C THR A 108 -24.66 -15.35 9.24
N ASP A 109 -25.08 -14.12 8.93
CA ASP A 109 -26.37 -13.58 9.38
C ASP A 109 -27.54 -14.39 8.80
N THR A 110 -27.42 -14.83 7.54
CA THR A 110 -28.41 -15.70 6.88
C THR A 110 -28.49 -17.06 7.56
N MET A 111 -27.35 -17.68 7.89
CA MET A 111 -27.30 -18.96 8.60
C MET A 111 -27.92 -18.89 9.99
N GLU A 112 -27.64 -17.80 10.73
CA GLU A 112 -28.27 -17.55 12.03
C GLU A 112 -29.79 -17.39 11.91
N GLY A 113 -30.26 -16.67 10.89
CA GLY A 113 -31.69 -16.55 10.59
C GLY A 113 -32.34 -17.91 10.28
N ILE A 114 -31.71 -18.74 9.44
CA ILE A 114 -32.22 -20.08 9.10
C ILE A 114 -32.30 -20.96 10.35
N LEU A 115 -31.26 -20.97 11.19
CA LEU A 115 -31.23 -21.73 12.43
C LEU A 115 -32.34 -21.30 13.40
N LEU A 116 -32.53 -20.00 13.60
CA LEU A 116 -33.59 -19.46 14.45
C LEU A 116 -34.99 -19.89 13.98
N GLN A 117 -35.23 -19.87 12.66
CA GLN A 117 -36.51 -20.32 12.09
C GLN A 117 -36.68 -21.84 12.23
N HIS A 118 -35.60 -22.61 12.14
CA HIS A 118 -35.64 -24.05 12.34
C HIS A 118 -35.91 -24.42 13.81
N ASP A 119 -35.33 -23.70 14.77
CA ASP A 119 -35.62 -23.88 16.21
C ASP A 119 -37.10 -23.59 16.52
N ASN A 120 -37.65 -22.54 15.93
CA ASN A 120 -39.07 -22.24 16.04
C ASN A 120 -39.93 -23.36 15.43
N PHE A 121 -39.52 -23.91 14.28
CA PHE A 121 -40.23 -25.02 13.63
C PHE A 121 -40.21 -26.31 14.48
N ILE A 122 -39.05 -26.66 15.05
CA ILE A 122 -38.91 -27.84 15.93
C ILE A 122 -39.75 -27.67 17.19
N SER A 123 -39.67 -26.50 17.84
CA SER A 123 -40.40 -26.23 19.08
C SER A 123 -41.93 -26.21 18.92
N GLN A 124 -42.44 -25.75 17.77
CA GLN A 124 -43.89 -25.71 17.50
C GLN A 124 -44.50 -27.07 17.12
N ASN A 125 -43.72 -28.01 16.57
CA ASN A 125 -44.22 -29.30 16.07
C ASN A 125 -44.05 -30.48 17.04
N LEU A 126 -43.85 -30.20 18.34
CA LEU A 126 -43.41 -31.17 19.35
C LEU A 126 -44.51 -32.09 19.98
N PRO A 127 -45.47 -32.68 19.21
CA PRO A 127 -46.03 -33.95 19.65
C PRO A 127 -46.07 -35.08 18.60
N LEU A 128 -45.46 -34.95 17.40
CA LEU A 128 -45.47 -36.03 16.39
C LEU A 128 -44.26 -36.97 16.55
N PRO A 129 -44.44 -38.26 16.94
CA PRO A 129 -43.33 -39.13 17.38
C PRO A 129 -42.40 -39.67 16.29
N THR A 130 -42.60 -39.32 15.01
CA THR A 130 -42.08 -40.17 13.92
C THR A 130 -40.88 -39.60 13.15
N ASN A 131 -40.49 -38.32 13.34
CA ASN A 131 -39.43 -37.67 12.55
C ASN A 131 -38.40 -36.86 13.38
N SER A 132 -38.40 -36.95 14.71
CA SER A 132 -37.51 -36.13 15.57
C SER A 132 -36.02 -36.30 15.24
N ASP A 133 -35.60 -37.52 14.89
CA ASP A 133 -34.19 -37.82 14.63
C ASP A 133 -33.68 -37.20 13.32
N ALA A 134 -34.55 -37.12 12.29
CA ALA A 134 -34.22 -36.50 11.01
C ALA A 134 -34.10 -34.97 11.14
N SER A 135 -35.06 -34.33 11.80
CA SER A 135 -35.02 -32.87 12.09
C SER A 135 -33.83 -32.51 12.97
N ASN A 136 -33.50 -33.31 13.99
CA ASN A 136 -32.29 -33.13 14.79
C ASN A 136 -31.01 -33.32 13.96
N GLY A 137 -31.00 -34.24 12.99
CA GLY A 137 -29.93 -34.39 12.01
C GLY A 137 -29.71 -33.13 11.17
N ILE A 138 -30.79 -32.60 10.60
CA ILE A 138 -30.79 -31.36 9.81
C ILE A 138 -30.31 -30.17 10.66
N HIS A 139 -30.80 -30.06 11.90
CA HIS A 139 -30.42 -28.99 12.82
C HIS A 139 -28.90 -29.01 13.08
N ARG A 140 -28.34 -30.20 13.39
CA ARG A 140 -26.89 -30.36 13.61
C ARG A 140 -26.08 -30.01 12.36
N GLN A 141 -26.55 -30.37 11.18
CA GLN A 141 -25.87 -30.02 9.92
C GLN A 141 -25.88 -28.51 9.66
N LEU A 142 -27.00 -27.83 9.92
CA LEU A 142 -27.10 -26.37 9.82
C LEU A 142 -26.18 -25.67 10.83
N LEU A 143 -26.12 -26.15 12.08
CA LEU A 143 -25.20 -25.63 13.09
C LEU A 143 -23.75 -25.78 12.64
N PHE A 144 -23.37 -26.96 12.15
CA PHE A 144 -22.03 -27.22 11.62
C PHE A 144 -21.68 -26.26 10.49
N CYS A 145 -22.58 -26.05 9.53
CA CYS A 145 -22.37 -25.11 8.43
C CYS A 145 -22.21 -23.67 8.95
N LYS A 146 -23.03 -23.26 9.93
CA LYS A 146 -22.96 -21.91 10.53
C LYS A 146 -21.60 -21.67 11.20
N ASP A 147 -21.13 -22.65 11.97
CA ASP A 147 -19.83 -22.54 12.64
C ASP A 147 -18.69 -22.51 11.63
N MET A 148 -18.78 -23.29 10.54
CA MET A 148 -17.78 -23.26 9.47
C MET A 148 -17.76 -21.90 8.76
N VAL A 149 -18.91 -21.32 8.41
CA VAL A 149 -18.99 -19.96 7.85
C VAL A 149 -18.41 -18.92 8.81
N SER A 150 -18.71 -19.00 10.12
CA SER A 150 -18.13 -18.08 11.11
C SER A 150 -16.61 -18.20 11.18
N ASN A 151 -16.07 -19.42 11.14
CA ASN A 151 -14.63 -19.65 11.11
C ASN A 151 -13.97 -19.08 9.84
N LEU A 152 -14.62 -19.23 8.68
CA LEU A 152 -14.18 -18.64 7.43
C LEU A 152 -14.23 -17.11 7.48
N ARG A 153 -15.26 -16.52 8.08
CA ARG A 153 -15.37 -15.07 8.33
C ARG A 153 -14.18 -14.56 9.14
N HIS A 154 -13.84 -15.20 10.26
CA HIS A 154 -12.68 -14.82 11.06
C HIS A 154 -11.37 -14.89 10.26
N ARG A 155 -11.19 -15.93 9.44
CA ARG A 155 -10.02 -16.04 8.54
C ARG A 155 -10.00 -14.95 7.48
N SER A 156 -11.14 -14.60 6.90
CA SER A 156 -11.25 -13.53 5.90
C SER A 156 -10.85 -12.18 6.48
N VAL A 157 -11.34 -11.85 7.68
CA VAL A 157 -10.95 -10.62 8.40
C VAL A 157 -9.44 -10.60 8.66
N SER A 158 -8.87 -11.69 9.19
CA SER A 158 -7.44 -11.79 9.43
C SER A 158 -6.60 -11.65 8.14
N ASN A 159 -7.04 -12.23 7.03
CA ASN A 159 -6.36 -12.06 5.73
C ASN A 159 -6.42 -10.60 5.25
N SER A 160 -7.55 -9.91 5.46
CA SER A 160 -7.71 -8.49 5.11
C SER A 160 -6.77 -7.61 5.94
N GLU A 161 -6.67 -7.84 7.25
CA GLU A 161 -5.76 -7.11 8.14
C GLU A 161 -4.30 -7.32 7.76
N ARG A 162 -3.91 -8.57 7.45
CA ARG A 162 -2.56 -8.89 6.95
C ARG A 162 -2.24 -8.15 5.67
N LEU A 163 -3.17 -8.13 4.71
CA LEU A 163 -2.98 -7.39 3.46
C LEU A 163 -2.84 -5.87 3.68
N GLN A 164 -3.63 -5.29 4.58
CA GLN A 164 -3.51 -3.88 4.94
C GLN A 164 -2.15 -3.56 5.55
N ASN A 165 -1.63 -4.45 6.42
CA ASN A 165 -0.29 -4.30 6.99
C ASN A 165 0.80 -4.34 5.90
N GLU A 166 0.69 -5.24 4.93
CA GLU A 166 1.64 -5.29 3.80
C GLU A 166 1.57 -4.04 2.91
N ILE A 167 0.37 -3.52 2.64
CA ILE A 167 0.20 -2.24 1.91
C ILE A 167 0.88 -1.10 2.65
N GLN A 168 0.66 -1.00 3.98
CA GLN A 168 1.28 0.04 4.79
C GLN A 168 2.82 -0.11 4.83
N LEU A 169 3.32 -1.34 4.94
CA LEU A 169 4.75 -1.63 4.88
C LEU A 169 5.34 -1.19 3.53
N ALA A 170 4.66 -1.44 2.42
CA ALA A 170 5.09 -1.02 1.09
C ALA A 170 5.21 0.51 0.98
N PHE A 171 4.21 1.27 1.44
CA PHE A 171 4.25 2.73 1.48
C PHE A 171 5.39 3.25 2.36
N ASN A 172 5.52 2.73 3.58
CA ASN A 172 6.56 3.16 4.51
C ASN A 172 7.96 2.87 3.97
N THR A 173 8.13 1.73 3.29
CA THR A 173 9.42 1.34 2.71
C THR A 173 9.84 2.27 1.57
N VAL A 174 8.91 2.66 0.69
CA VAL A 174 9.19 3.66 -0.37
C VAL A 174 9.49 5.03 0.25
N ALA A 175 8.68 5.48 1.22
CA ALA A 175 8.90 6.75 1.90
C ALA A 175 10.25 6.81 2.62
N GLN A 176 10.66 5.73 3.28
CA GLN A 176 11.96 5.62 3.93
C GLN A 176 13.12 5.69 2.92
N TYR A 177 12.98 5.03 1.77
CA TYR A 177 13.98 5.08 0.70
C TYR A 177 14.11 6.50 0.11
N ASP A 178 13.00 7.15 -0.20
CA ASP A 178 12.99 8.49 -0.77
C ASP A 178 13.48 9.54 0.23
N ALA A 179 13.18 9.38 1.52
CA ALA A 179 13.74 10.20 2.60
C ALA A 179 15.27 10.03 2.71
N GLY A 180 15.77 8.79 2.68
CA GLY A 180 17.21 8.51 2.67
C GLY A 180 17.91 9.11 1.46
N THR A 181 17.28 9.04 0.29
CA THR A 181 17.79 9.65 -0.95
C THR A 181 17.82 11.18 -0.84
N SER A 182 16.76 11.79 -0.29
CA SER A 182 16.68 13.24 -0.09
C SER A 182 17.75 13.75 0.88
N VAL A 183 18.06 13.00 1.95
CA VAL A 183 19.17 13.31 2.86
C VAL A 183 20.51 13.27 2.13
N GLN A 184 20.74 12.27 1.26
CA GLN A 184 21.96 12.17 0.47
C GLN A 184 22.09 13.33 -0.52
N ILE A 185 21.00 13.70 -1.20
CA ILE A 185 20.95 14.87 -2.09
C ILE A 185 21.24 16.15 -1.30
N GLY A 186 20.62 16.33 -0.13
CA GLY A 186 20.86 17.48 0.74
C GLY A 186 22.31 17.59 1.20
N ARG A 187 22.94 16.45 1.53
CA ARG A 187 24.36 16.39 1.90
C ARG A 187 25.26 16.72 0.71
N ALA A 188 24.98 16.18 -0.48
CA ALA A 188 25.72 16.50 -1.70
C ALA A 188 25.61 18.00 -2.01
N ALA A 189 24.41 18.57 -1.97
CA ALA A 189 24.17 20.00 -2.16
C ALA A 189 24.87 20.87 -1.11
N GLN A 190 24.97 20.41 0.15
CA GLN A 190 25.70 21.11 1.20
C GLN A 190 27.22 21.13 0.90
N LEU A 191 27.79 20.02 0.47
CA LEU A 191 29.19 19.92 0.07
C LEU A 191 29.49 20.82 -1.15
N ASP A 192 28.62 20.78 -2.15
CA ASP A 192 28.70 21.65 -3.33
C ASP A 192 28.58 23.13 -2.94
N GLY A 193 27.67 23.46 -2.03
CA GLY A 193 27.51 24.80 -1.49
C GLY A 193 28.74 25.29 -0.72
N ALA A 194 29.44 24.40 0.01
CA ALA A 194 30.70 24.73 0.66
C ALA A 194 31.82 24.98 -0.37
N ALA A 195 31.93 24.14 -1.40
CA ALA A 195 32.89 24.34 -2.49
C ALA A 195 32.64 25.66 -3.23
N MET A 196 31.37 25.99 -3.52
CA MET A 196 30.99 27.24 -4.17
C MET A 196 31.35 28.46 -3.32
N LYS A 197 31.17 28.39 -1.99
CA LYS A 197 31.60 29.45 -1.06
C LYS A 197 33.12 29.65 -1.12
N THR A 198 33.91 28.58 -1.18
CA THR A 198 35.37 28.67 -1.32
C THR A 198 35.78 29.32 -2.65
N ILE A 199 35.17 28.93 -3.77
CA ILE A 199 35.44 29.54 -5.08
C ILE A 199 35.07 31.02 -5.09
N ALA A 200 33.91 31.38 -4.54
CA ALA A 200 33.48 32.77 -4.42
C ALA A 200 34.47 33.59 -3.57
N PHE A 201 34.94 33.03 -2.45
CA PHE A 201 35.96 33.67 -1.61
C PHE A 201 37.26 33.92 -2.39
N LEU A 202 37.80 32.91 -3.08
CA LEU A 202 39.01 33.06 -3.91
C LEU A 202 38.82 34.13 -5.00
N THR A 203 37.66 34.15 -5.65
CA THR A 203 37.33 35.14 -6.68
C THR A 203 37.32 36.56 -6.10
N ILE A 204 36.66 36.77 -4.96
CA ILE A 204 36.61 38.09 -4.28
C ILE A 204 38.02 38.55 -3.86
N THR A 205 38.90 37.63 -3.48
CA THR A 205 40.30 37.94 -3.10
C THR A 205 41.17 38.28 -4.30
N PHE A 206 41.12 37.49 -5.38
CA PHE A 206 42.08 37.62 -6.48
C PHE A 206 41.60 38.48 -7.65
N LEU A 207 40.29 38.59 -7.90
CA LEU A 207 39.75 39.30 -9.06
C LEU A 207 40.09 40.81 -9.07
N PRO A 208 39.98 41.57 -7.96
CA PRO A 208 40.32 42.99 -7.96
C PRO A 208 41.81 43.24 -8.21
N ALA A 209 42.67 42.44 -7.58
CA ALA A 209 44.12 42.51 -7.76
C ALA A 209 44.53 42.16 -9.19
N THR A 210 43.91 41.12 -9.77
CA THR A 210 44.18 40.68 -11.15
C THR A 210 43.72 41.72 -12.17
N PHE A 211 42.54 42.32 -11.98
CA PHE A 211 42.04 43.40 -12.82
C PHE A 211 42.97 44.61 -12.82
N LEU A 212 43.39 45.08 -11.64
CA LEU A 212 44.32 46.20 -11.52
C LEU A 212 45.70 45.85 -12.08
N SER A 213 46.17 44.63 -11.88
CA SER A 213 47.41 44.15 -12.48
C SER A 213 47.34 44.23 -14.01
N ALA A 214 46.26 43.78 -14.64
CA ALA A 214 46.07 43.86 -16.09
C ALA A 214 46.04 45.32 -16.60
N VAL A 215 45.30 46.20 -15.92
CA VAL A 215 45.21 47.64 -16.29
C VAL A 215 46.56 48.33 -16.19
N PHE A 216 47.36 48.00 -15.17
CA PHE A 216 48.63 48.66 -14.91
C PHE A 216 49.87 47.95 -15.50
N SER A 217 49.74 46.70 -15.96
CA SER A 217 50.84 45.87 -16.44
C SER A 217 51.63 46.54 -17.58
N MET A 218 50.93 47.20 -18.51
CA MET A 218 51.58 47.88 -19.64
C MET A 218 52.23 49.22 -19.28
N SER A 219 51.97 49.76 -18.09
CA SER A 219 52.46 51.08 -17.67
C SER A 219 53.69 51.01 -16.76
N PHE A 220 54.01 49.84 -16.20
CA PHE A 220 55.07 49.69 -15.20
C PHE A 220 56.30 48.89 -15.66
N PHE A 221 56.17 48.11 -16.74
CA PHE A 221 57.26 47.32 -17.30
C PHE A 221 57.65 47.87 -18.68
N HIS A 222 58.88 48.36 -18.80
CA HIS A 222 59.45 48.81 -20.07
C HIS A 222 60.63 47.90 -20.45
N PHE A 223 60.57 47.30 -21.63
CA PHE A 223 61.66 46.53 -22.21
C PHE A 223 62.42 47.41 -23.20
N GLU A 224 63.71 47.62 -22.96
CA GLU A 224 64.57 48.45 -23.79
C GLU A 224 65.43 47.52 -24.68
N PRO A 225 65.19 47.45 -26.01
CA PRO A 225 65.81 46.44 -26.87
C PRO A 225 67.32 46.63 -27.08
N GLU A 226 67.85 47.83 -26.81
CA GLU A 226 69.25 48.17 -27.08
C GLU A 226 70.22 47.76 -25.96
N SER A 227 69.72 47.53 -24.73
CA SER A 227 70.54 47.19 -23.56
C SER A 227 70.26 45.80 -22.98
N ASP A 228 69.35 45.04 -23.57
CA ASP A 228 68.87 43.73 -23.09
C ASP A 228 68.49 43.73 -21.60
N SER A 229 67.97 44.86 -21.09
CA SER A 229 67.68 45.05 -19.66
C SER A 229 66.20 45.33 -19.40
N TRP A 230 65.59 44.55 -18.52
CA TRP A 230 64.25 44.81 -17.99
C TRP A 230 64.29 45.92 -16.93
N THR A 231 63.65 47.06 -17.19
CA THR A 231 63.54 48.14 -16.19
C THR A 231 62.14 48.18 -15.56
N ILE A 232 62.11 48.12 -14.23
CA ILE A 232 60.89 48.24 -13.41
C ILE A 232 60.68 49.71 -13.06
N SER A 233 59.48 50.23 -13.31
CA SER A 233 59.11 51.60 -12.95
C SER A 233 59.10 51.81 -11.42
N SER A 234 59.71 52.91 -10.96
CA SER A 234 59.70 53.32 -9.54
C SER A 234 58.30 53.63 -8.99
N ARG A 235 57.29 53.71 -9.85
CA ARG A 235 55.87 53.97 -9.50
C ARG A 235 55.06 52.70 -9.21
N LEU A 236 55.69 51.53 -9.12
CA LEU A 236 55.03 50.26 -8.79
C LEU A 236 54.23 50.31 -7.47
N TRP A 237 54.59 51.20 -6.54
CA TRP A 237 53.85 51.42 -5.29
C TRP A 237 52.38 51.84 -5.52
N ILE A 238 52.08 52.50 -6.65
CA ILE A 238 50.72 52.93 -7.01
C ILE A 238 49.80 51.71 -7.18
N TYR A 239 50.30 50.60 -7.73
CA TYR A 239 49.52 49.36 -7.82
C TYR A 239 49.03 48.92 -6.43
N TRP A 240 49.93 48.86 -5.44
CA TRP A 240 49.58 48.44 -4.07
C TRP A 240 48.62 49.44 -3.40
N ALA A 241 48.77 50.73 -3.68
CA ALA A 241 47.91 51.79 -3.16
C ALA A 241 46.45 51.66 -3.62
N PHE A 242 46.18 51.08 -4.79
CA PHE A 242 44.82 50.81 -5.28
C PHE A 242 44.38 49.36 -5.02
N ALA A 243 45.26 48.38 -5.19
CA ALA A 243 44.92 46.97 -5.06
C ALA A 243 44.44 46.59 -3.66
N ILE A 244 45.12 47.09 -2.61
CA ILE A 244 44.76 46.77 -1.22
C ILE A 244 43.38 47.37 -0.86
N PRO A 245 43.11 48.68 -1.06
CA PRO A 245 41.80 49.25 -0.75
C PRO A 245 40.66 48.63 -1.55
N THR A 246 40.83 48.38 -2.86
CA THR A 246 39.78 47.79 -3.68
C THR A 246 39.45 46.36 -3.22
N THR A 247 40.46 45.55 -2.89
CA THR A 247 40.24 44.19 -2.37
C THR A 247 39.55 44.21 -1.00
N LEU A 248 39.93 45.15 -0.13
CA LEU A 248 39.31 45.32 1.18
C LEU A 248 37.86 45.80 1.06
N ALA A 249 37.57 46.68 0.10
CA ALA A 249 36.23 47.17 -0.20
C ALA A 249 35.32 46.04 -0.71
N THR A 250 35.78 45.22 -1.66
CA THR A 250 35.02 44.05 -2.14
C THR A 250 34.77 43.02 -1.05
N PHE A 251 35.75 42.75 -0.18
CA PHE A 251 35.57 41.86 0.96
C PHE A 251 34.58 42.41 1.99
N SER A 252 34.65 43.71 2.28
CA SER A 252 33.75 44.40 3.21
C SER A 252 32.31 44.42 2.70
N LEU A 253 32.12 44.65 1.40
CA LEU A 253 30.81 44.59 0.75
C LEU A 253 30.20 43.19 0.84
N TRP A 254 31.00 42.15 0.59
CA TRP A 254 30.55 40.75 0.73
C TRP A 254 30.14 40.41 2.17
N ARG A 255 30.95 40.81 3.16
CA ARG A 255 30.66 40.61 4.58
C ARG A 255 29.38 41.35 5.01
N PHE A 256 29.18 42.57 4.51
CA PHE A 256 27.99 43.37 4.78
C PHE A 256 26.74 42.74 4.15
N TRP A 257 26.85 42.27 2.91
CA TRP A 257 25.78 41.56 2.22
C TRP A 257 25.33 40.30 2.98
N HIS A 258 26.28 39.48 3.44
CA HIS A 258 25.96 38.29 4.24
C HIS A 258 25.35 38.60 5.61
N LYS A 259 25.63 39.76 6.19
CA LYS A 259 24.98 40.21 7.43
C LYS A 259 23.55 40.69 7.21
N ILE A 260 23.27 41.37 6.09
CA ILE A 260 21.93 41.88 5.76
C ILE A 260 21.01 40.75 5.28
N PHE A 261 21.56 39.82 4.50
CA PHE A 261 20.86 38.66 3.97
C PHE A 261 21.46 37.38 4.55
N PRO A 262 21.21 37.09 5.85
CA PRO A 262 21.65 35.83 6.43
C PRO A 262 20.96 34.68 5.66
N PRO A 263 21.70 33.65 5.24
CA PRO A 263 21.08 32.47 4.65
C PRO A 263 20.13 31.86 5.68
N ALA A 264 18.88 31.62 5.30
CA ALA A 264 17.92 30.94 6.16
C ALA A 264 18.49 29.59 6.59
N SER A 265 18.61 29.36 7.90
CA SER A 265 18.97 28.05 8.44
C SER A 265 17.82 27.10 8.15
N ILE A 266 17.95 26.29 7.11
CA ILE A 266 17.09 25.13 6.91
C ILE A 266 17.62 24.07 7.89
N GLY A 267 17.04 24.06 9.09
CA GLY A 267 17.20 23.01 10.08
C GLY A 267 16.15 21.93 9.88
#